data_AF-A0AAE1LQQ0-F1
#
_entry.id   AF-A0AAE1LQQ0-F1
#
_cell.length_a   1.000
_cell.length_b   1.000
_cell.length_c   1.000
_cell.angle_alpha   90.00
_cell.angle_beta   90.00
_cell.angle_gamma   90.00
#
_symmetry.space_group_name_H-M   'P 1'
#
loop_
_entity.id
_entity.type
_entity.pdbx_description
1 polymer ?
#
loop_
_entity_poly.entity_id
_entity_poly.type
_entity_poly.pdbx_seq_one_letter_code
_entity_poly.pdbx_strand_id
1 'polypeptide(L)'
;MPLAVTLVSDGLPTLTAVGRDNPPYPLLWSSGSAAGLSARRCVRLRLEPHLAVILPAASVLLLADDMTPPTLILASLMLLATAVAGGALNATANTPFSSCAEPHDPIALRIKGCTKQPCNVVKGTVAEMEVDFEVGWDVSQLDVVVTAYALNTVINFPLKQKNACMSLTNAECPLDQFEEITYKLQLDIDAKYPSLSLAAEVALQDKSKKTMTCFKVSLQVVDPA
;
A
#
# COMPACT_ATOMS: atom_id res chain seq x y z
N MET A 1 25.47 -49.01 21.30
CA MET A 1 26.26 -49.97 20.51
C MET A 1 25.33 -51.12 20.15
N PRO A 2 25.22 -51.65 18.90
CA PRO A 2 25.80 -51.27 17.59
C PRO A 2 24.75 -50.55 16.69
N LEU A 3 25.09 -49.63 15.77
CA LEU A 3 25.81 -49.73 14.49
C LEU A 3 25.08 -50.55 13.41
N ALA A 4 24.46 -49.84 12.45
CA ALA A 4 24.30 -50.31 11.08
C ALA A 4 24.49 -49.10 10.14
N VAL A 5 25.71 -49.02 9.61
CA VAL A 5 26.12 -48.12 8.52
C VAL A 5 25.96 -48.93 7.23
N THR A 6 25.14 -48.46 6.29
CA THR A 6 25.20 -48.93 4.90
C THR A 6 25.80 -47.83 4.05
N LEU A 7 27.06 -48.05 3.66
CA LEU A 7 27.76 -47.27 2.65
C LEU A 7 27.16 -47.60 1.28
N VAL A 8 26.67 -46.59 0.55
CA VAL A 8 26.52 -46.68 -0.90
C VAL A 8 27.62 -45.82 -1.52
N SER A 9 28.52 -46.53 -2.18
CA SER A 9 29.66 -46.06 -2.96
C SER A 9 29.18 -45.44 -4.28
N ASP A 10 29.83 -44.33 -4.60
CA ASP A 10 30.17 -43.80 -5.93
C ASP A 10 29.12 -43.81 -7.07
N GLY A 11 28.74 -42.61 -7.50
CA GLY A 11 28.18 -42.41 -8.84
C GLY A 11 27.41 -41.11 -9.05
N LEU A 12 28.14 -40.04 -9.39
CA LEU A 12 27.74 -38.87 -10.20
C LEU A 12 26.33 -38.24 -10.03
N PRO A 13 26.22 -36.94 -9.70
CA PRO A 13 24.94 -36.24 -9.71
C PRO A 13 24.46 -35.96 -11.14
N THR A 14 23.48 -36.71 -11.63
CA THR A 14 22.63 -36.25 -12.73
C THR A 14 21.62 -35.25 -12.19
N LEU A 15 21.74 -33.99 -12.62
CA LEU A 15 20.75 -32.94 -12.40
C LEU A 15 19.45 -33.30 -13.14
N THR A 16 18.50 -33.92 -12.46
CA THR A 16 17.11 -33.95 -12.92
C THR A 16 16.41 -32.68 -12.44
N ALA A 17 16.21 -31.75 -13.37
CA ALA A 17 15.34 -30.59 -13.17
C ALA A 17 13.90 -31.09 -12.92
N VAL A 18 13.36 -30.81 -11.73
CA VAL A 18 11.92 -30.92 -11.46
C VAL A 18 11.26 -29.76 -12.17
N GLY A 19 10.57 -30.06 -13.27
CA GLY A 19 9.74 -29.10 -13.99
C GLY A 19 8.61 -28.59 -13.11
N ARG A 20 8.61 -27.27 -12.87
CA ARG A 20 7.36 -26.51 -12.74
C ARG A 20 6.78 -26.40 -14.14
N ASP A 21 5.56 -26.87 -14.36
CA ASP A 21 4.61 -26.27 -15.30
C ASP A 21 3.28 -27.04 -15.21
N ASN A 22 2.26 -26.43 -14.62
CA ASN A 22 0.87 -26.67 -15.00
C ASN A 22 -0.02 -25.49 -14.55
N PRO A 23 -0.32 -24.52 -15.43
CA PRO A 23 -1.53 -23.70 -15.35
C PRO A 23 -2.63 -24.26 -16.26
N PRO A 24 -3.90 -24.31 -15.83
CA PRO A 24 -4.99 -24.83 -16.64
C PRO A 24 -5.70 -23.70 -17.39
N TYR A 25 -5.29 -23.38 -18.62
CA TYR A 25 -6.18 -22.74 -19.60
C TYR A 25 -5.88 -23.25 -21.01
N PRO A 26 -6.89 -23.61 -21.82
CA PRO A 26 -6.67 -24.09 -23.17
C PRO A 26 -6.52 -22.90 -24.12
N LEU A 27 -5.32 -22.73 -24.69
CA LEU A 27 -5.12 -21.88 -25.87
C LEU A 27 -5.05 -22.76 -27.12
N LEU A 28 -6.04 -22.59 -27.99
CA LEU A 28 -6.02 -23.03 -29.38
C LEU A 28 -4.80 -22.43 -30.08
N TRP A 29 -3.97 -23.27 -30.70
CA TRP A 29 -3.00 -22.81 -31.69
C TRP A 29 -3.17 -23.63 -32.98
N SER A 30 -3.58 -22.93 -34.03
CA SER A 30 -3.50 -23.41 -35.40
C SER A 30 -2.05 -23.32 -35.89
N SER A 31 -1.60 -24.39 -36.53
CA SER A 31 -0.30 -24.53 -37.18
C SER A 31 -0.11 -23.52 -38.34
N GLY A 32 1.00 -22.78 -38.33
CA GLY A 32 1.42 -21.91 -39.43
C GLY A 32 2.95 -21.76 -39.47
N SER A 33 3.53 -22.25 -40.56
CA SER A 33 4.95 -22.49 -40.82
C SER A 33 5.93 -21.31 -40.74
N ALA A 34 7.18 -21.72 -40.49
CA ALA A 34 8.44 -20.98 -40.55
C ALA A 34 8.65 -20.08 -41.77
N ALA A 35 9.25 -18.90 -41.52
CA ALA A 35 10.20 -18.26 -42.42
C ALA A 35 11.15 -17.37 -41.61
N GLY A 36 12.45 -17.69 -41.65
CA GLY A 36 13.49 -16.94 -40.96
C GLY A 36 13.83 -15.63 -41.66
N LEU A 37 14.09 -14.58 -40.88
CA LEU A 37 14.84 -13.41 -41.33
C LEU A 37 15.70 -12.83 -40.20
N SER A 38 17.01 -12.88 -40.43
CA SER A 38 17.98 -11.79 -40.22
C SER A 38 18.01 -11.09 -38.86
N ALA A 39 18.95 -11.53 -38.02
CA ALA A 39 19.47 -10.78 -36.88
C ALA A 39 19.95 -9.37 -37.30
N ARG A 40 19.14 -8.34 -36.99
CA ARG A 40 19.59 -6.95 -36.99
C ARG A 40 19.93 -6.54 -35.56
N ARG A 41 21.13 -5.97 -35.40
CA ARG A 41 21.69 -5.45 -34.15
C ARG A 41 20.68 -4.59 -33.41
N CYS A 42 20.31 -4.99 -32.20
CA CYS A 42 19.63 -4.12 -31.26
C CYS A 42 20.67 -3.13 -30.70
N VAL A 43 20.74 -1.92 -31.27
CA VAL A 43 21.54 -0.83 -30.71
C VAL A 43 20.87 -0.39 -29.42
N ARG A 44 21.63 -0.44 -28.33
CA ARG A 44 21.25 -0.01 -26.99
C ARG A 44 21.07 1.51 -27.01
N LEU A 45 19.83 2.00 -27.16
CA LEU A 45 19.53 3.42 -27.00
C LEU A 45 19.64 3.77 -25.51
N ARG A 46 20.71 4.50 -25.20
CA ARG A 46 20.98 5.09 -23.88
C ARG A 46 20.06 6.30 -23.75
N LEU A 47 18.97 6.16 -22.99
CA LEU A 47 18.08 7.26 -22.65
C LEU A 47 18.68 7.97 -21.42
N GLU A 48 19.31 9.12 -21.65
CA GLU A 48 19.85 9.98 -20.59
C GLU A 48 18.70 10.81 -19.95
N PRO A 49 18.63 10.90 -18.60
CA PRO A 49 17.65 11.72 -17.92
C PRO A 49 18.25 13.09 -17.61
N HIS A 50 17.92 14.11 -18.41
CA HIS A 50 18.23 15.49 -18.07
C HIS A 50 16.96 16.30 -17.84
N LEU A 51 16.76 16.63 -16.55
CA LEU A 51 16.31 17.93 -16.05
C LEU A 51 15.07 18.55 -16.71
N ALA A 52 13.89 18.22 -16.18
CA ALA A 52 12.72 19.09 -16.27
C ALA A 52 12.52 19.82 -14.94
N VAL A 53 13.34 20.86 -14.73
CA VAL A 53 13.12 21.85 -13.67
C VAL A 53 12.12 22.87 -14.22
N ILE A 54 10.87 22.78 -13.76
CA ILE A 54 9.82 23.75 -14.07
C ILE A 54 10.02 24.93 -13.11
N LEU A 55 10.66 25.99 -13.60
CA LEU A 55 10.63 27.31 -12.98
C LEU A 55 9.35 28.04 -13.41
N PRO A 56 8.57 28.63 -12.49
CA PRO A 56 7.44 29.47 -12.87
C PRO A 56 7.95 30.82 -13.41
N ALA A 57 7.75 31.04 -14.71
CA ALA A 57 7.85 32.36 -15.34
C ALA A 57 6.58 33.16 -15.02
N ALA A 58 6.59 33.92 -13.93
CA ALA A 58 5.62 34.98 -13.69
C ALA A 58 6.20 36.02 -12.73
N SER A 59 7.24 36.71 -13.15
CA SER A 59 7.74 37.93 -12.52
C SER A 59 8.47 38.76 -13.56
N VAL A 60 7.73 39.43 -14.43
CA VAL A 60 8.19 40.66 -15.10
C VAL A 60 7.03 41.64 -15.14
N LEU A 61 7.32 42.82 -14.60
CA LEU A 61 6.52 44.03 -14.51
C LEU A 61 5.83 44.40 -15.82
N LEU A 62 4.65 45.02 -15.72
CA LEU A 62 4.41 46.30 -16.41
C LEU A 62 3.54 47.19 -15.50
N LEU A 63 4.19 48.19 -14.93
CA LEU A 63 3.57 49.42 -14.45
C LEU A 63 3.15 50.21 -15.69
N ALA A 64 1.87 50.57 -15.77
CA ALA A 64 1.41 51.70 -16.55
C ALA A 64 0.55 52.56 -15.61
N ASP A 65 1.14 53.70 -15.27
CA ASP A 65 0.53 54.82 -14.58
C ASP A 65 -0.43 55.50 -15.56
N ASP A 66 -1.71 55.62 -15.22
CA ASP A 66 -2.59 56.62 -15.83
C ASP A 66 -3.24 57.43 -14.71
N MET A 67 -2.79 58.68 -14.60
CA MET A 67 -3.30 59.71 -13.71
C MET A 67 -4.68 60.19 -14.18
N THR A 68 -5.74 59.75 -13.49
CA THR A 68 -6.99 60.53 -13.40
C THR A 68 -7.59 60.48 -11.99
N PRO A 69 -7.71 61.62 -11.26
CA PRO A 69 -8.62 61.76 -10.11
C PRO A 69 -10.01 62.26 -10.60
N PRO A 70 -11.17 62.02 -9.92
CA PRO A 70 -11.37 61.59 -8.54
C PRO A 70 -12.50 60.54 -8.36
N THR A 71 -12.17 59.28 -8.05
CA THR A 71 -13.13 58.32 -7.47
C THR A 71 -12.58 57.72 -6.18
N LEU A 72 -12.13 58.60 -5.28
CA LEU A 72 -11.99 58.30 -3.86
C LEU A 72 -13.39 58.11 -3.30
N ILE A 73 -13.73 56.91 -2.82
CA ILE A 73 -14.65 56.61 -1.68
C ILE A 73 -14.99 55.10 -1.60
N LEU A 74 -14.68 54.25 -2.59
CA LEU A 74 -15.10 52.82 -2.53
C LEU A 74 -13.99 51.76 -2.39
N ALA A 75 -12.71 52.13 -2.35
CA ALA A 75 -11.60 51.15 -2.33
C ALA A 75 -11.07 50.78 -0.93
N SER A 76 -11.69 51.25 0.15
CA SER A 76 -11.25 50.96 1.53
C SER A 76 -11.83 49.67 2.14
N LEU A 77 -12.61 48.88 1.37
CA LEU A 77 -13.21 47.63 1.84
C LEU A 77 -12.67 46.37 1.13
N MET A 78 -11.39 46.37 0.74
CA MET A 78 -10.71 45.18 0.19
C MET A 78 -9.34 44.98 0.85
N LEU A 79 -9.31 44.93 2.18
CA LEU A 79 -8.09 44.65 2.96
C LEU A 79 -8.27 43.63 4.08
N LEU A 80 -9.25 42.72 3.95
CA LEU A 80 -9.34 41.55 4.82
C LEU A 80 -9.23 40.24 4.04
N ALA A 81 -8.33 39.40 4.55
CA ALA A 81 -8.21 37.95 4.37
C ALA A 81 -7.47 37.44 3.12
N THR A 82 -6.14 37.35 3.23
CA THR A 82 -5.42 36.15 2.76
C THR A 82 -4.33 35.74 3.76
N ALA A 83 -4.75 35.18 4.90
CA ALA A 83 -3.87 34.29 5.65
C ALA A 83 -3.94 32.93 4.96
N VAL A 84 -3.07 32.70 3.98
CA VAL A 84 -2.86 31.36 3.42
C VAL A 84 -2.23 30.50 4.51
N ALA A 85 -3.06 29.76 5.24
CA ALA A 85 -2.61 28.72 6.14
C ALA A 85 -1.83 27.70 5.29
N GLY A 86 -0.51 27.66 5.45
CA GLY A 86 0.35 26.62 4.92
C GLY A 86 0.00 25.29 5.60
N GLY A 87 -1.02 24.61 5.11
CA GLY A 87 -1.29 23.22 5.47
C GLY A 87 -0.14 22.36 4.96
N ALA A 88 0.55 21.65 5.85
CA ALA A 88 1.50 20.64 5.44
C ALA A 88 0.76 19.59 4.61
N LEU A 89 1.10 19.49 3.32
CA LEU A 89 0.66 18.41 2.44
C LEU A 89 1.34 17.12 2.95
N ASN A 90 0.68 16.42 3.86
CA ASN A 90 1.06 15.05 4.20
C ASN A 90 0.71 14.18 2.99
N ALA A 91 1.67 14.01 2.09
CA ALA A 91 1.55 13.08 0.98
C ALA A 91 1.32 11.67 1.54
N THR A 92 0.17 11.07 1.22
CA THR A 92 -0.13 9.69 1.57
C THR A 92 0.69 8.77 0.66
N ALA A 93 1.91 8.44 1.08
CA ALA A 93 2.80 7.56 0.33
C ALA A 93 2.51 6.08 0.66
N ASN A 94 2.84 5.19 -0.28
CA ASN A 94 2.75 3.75 -0.07
C ASN A 94 3.74 3.31 1.03
N THR A 95 3.23 2.60 2.02
CA THR A 95 3.99 2.05 3.14
C THR A 95 4.40 0.61 2.79
N PRO A 96 5.69 0.24 2.92
CA PRO A 96 6.10 -1.14 2.70
C PRO A 96 5.43 -2.07 3.71
N PHE A 97 5.17 -3.32 3.30
CA PHE A 97 4.59 -4.38 4.13
C PHE A 97 5.26 -5.72 3.82
N SER A 98 5.02 -6.72 4.66
CA SER A 98 5.43 -8.11 4.44
C SER A 98 4.20 -8.98 4.19
N SER A 99 4.33 -9.95 3.27
CA SER A 99 3.26 -10.88 2.94
C SER A 99 2.90 -11.80 4.10
N CYS A 100 1.64 -12.25 4.11
CA CYS A 100 1.20 -13.30 5.01
C CYS A 100 1.62 -14.69 4.50
N ALA A 101 1.31 -15.75 5.27
CA ALA A 101 1.58 -17.13 4.85
C ALA A 101 0.70 -17.55 3.66
N GLU A 102 -0.55 -17.04 3.61
CA GLU A 102 -1.46 -17.22 2.49
C GLU A 102 -1.26 -16.08 1.46
N PRO A 103 -1.22 -16.39 0.15
CA PRO A 103 -0.93 -15.41 -0.89
C PRO A 103 -2.16 -14.54 -1.21
N HIS A 104 -2.32 -13.42 -0.50
CA HIS A 104 -3.38 -12.43 -0.73
C HIS A 104 -2.92 -11.01 -0.36
N ASP A 105 -1.80 -10.59 -0.94
CA ASP A 105 -1.22 -9.28 -0.66
C ASP A 105 -2.09 -8.14 -1.21
N PRO A 106 -2.20 -7.00 -0.51
CA PRO A 106 -2.88 -5.81 -1.02
C PRO A 106 -2.12 -5.18 -2.18
N ILE A 107 -2.83 -4.44 -3.03
CA ILE A 107 -2.26 -3.63 -4.12
C ILE A 107 -1.43 -2.49 -3.54
N ALA A 108 -1.96 -1.81 -2.53
CA ALA A 108 -1.29 -0.73 -1.84
C ALA A 108 -1.67 -0.66 -0.36
N LEU A 109 -0.73 -0.23 0.46
CA LEU A 109 -0.95 0.04 1.89
C LEU A 109 -0.50 1.47 2.16
N ARG A 110 -1.34 2.26 2.81
CA ARG A 110 -1.04 3.65 3.16
C ARG A 110 -1.30 3.89 4.63
N ILE A 111 -0.24 3.99 5.41
CA ILE A 111 -0.31 4.35 6.83
C ILE A 111 0.03 5.83 6.97
N LYS A 112 -0.88 6.60 7.57
CA LYS A 112 -0.72 8.05 7.71
C LYS A 112 0.58 8.38 8.44
N GLY A 113 1.45 9.15 7.79
CA GLY A 113 2.74 9.58 8.34
C GLY A 113 3.83 8.49 8.35
N CYS A 114 3.62 7.32 7.72
CA CYS A 114 4.61 6.26 7.66
C CYS A 114 5.01 5.90 6.22
N THR A 115 6.24 6.21 5.85
CA THR A 115 6.82 5.85 4.54
C THR A 115 7.89 4.77 4.63
N LYS A 116 8.32 4.43 5.85
CA LYS A 116 9.33 3.41 6.15
C LYS A 116 8.98 2.71 7.46
N GLN A 117 9.25 1.42 7.52
CA GLN A 117 9.07 0.64 8.74
C GLN A 117 10.31 0.76 9.66
N PRO A 118 10.13 0.66 10.99
CA PRO A 118 8.87 0.51 11.70
C PRO A 118 8.03 1.80 11.73
N CYS A 119 6.71 1.69 11.64
CA CYS A 119 5.81 2.84 11.71
C CYS A 119 5.57 3.26 13.16
N ASN A 120 5.80 4.53 13.47
CA ASN A 120 5.50 5.07 14.79
C ASN A 120 3.99 5.26 14.95
N VAL A 121 3.41 4.64 15.99
CA VAL A 121 2.04 4.86 16.42
C VAL A 121 2.06 5.54 17.79
N VAL A 122 1.43 6.71 17.88
CA VAL A 122 1.51 7.56 19.07
C VAL A 122 0.41 7.20 20.05
N LYS A 123 0.76 6.99 21.32
CA LYS A 123 -0.20 6.75 22.39
C LYS A 123 -1.22 7.87 22.53
N GLY A 124 -2.47 7.51 22.82
CA GLY A 124 -3.59 8.44 22.96
C GLY A 124 -4.07 9.03 21.64
N THR A 125 -3.63 8.51 20.48
CA THR A 125 -4.03 8.99 19.16
C THR A 125 -4.72 7.91 18.34
N VAL A 126 -5.31 8.30 17.21
CA VAL A 126 -5.91 7.39 16.25
C VAL A 126 -4.91 7.13 15.12
N ALA A 127 -4.46 5.89 14.98
CA ALA A 127 -3.69 5.46 13.83
C ALA A 127 -4.65 5.20 12.66
N GLU A 128 -4.37 5.82 11.51
CA GLU A 128 -5.18 5.68 10.29
C GLU A 128 -4.39 4.96 9.21
N MET A 129 -5.03 3.95 8.59
CA MET A 129 -4.48 3.25 7.45
C MET A 129 -5.54 3.01 6.38
N GLU A 130 -5.10 2.99 5.14
CA GLU A 130 -5.91 2.64 3.96
C GLU A 130 -5.26 1.47 3.22
N VAL A 131 -6.09 0.56 2.77
CA VAL A 131 -5.66 -0.67 2.09
C VAL A 131 -6.43 -0.77 0.78
N ASP A 132 -5.71 -0.84 -0.33
CA ASP A 132 -6.29 -1.14 -1.63
C ASP A 132 -6.09 -2.60 -1.96
N PHE A 133 -7.14 -3.29 -2.38
CA PHE A 133 -7.06 -4.68 -2.82
C PHE A 133 -8.16 -5.00 -3.81
N GLU A 134 -7.92 -6.03 -4.61
CA GLU A 134 -8.91 -6.59 -5.53
C GLU A 134 -9.75 -7.67 -4.82
N VAL A 135 -11.07 -7.62 -4.99
CA VAL A 135 -12.00 -8.59 -4.43
C VAL A 135 -11.88 -9.93 -5.17
N GLY A 136 -11.47 -10.99 -4.47
CA GLY A 136 -11.26 -12.30 -5.07
C GLY A 136 -12.53 -13.12 -5.35
N TRP A 137 -13.67 -12.79 -4.73
CA TRP A 137 -14.99 -13.44 -4.93
C TRP A 137 -16.12 -12.58 -4.38
N ASP A 138 -17.34 -12.81 -4.86
CA ASP A 138 -18.54 -12.10 -4.41
C ASP A 138 -18.76 -12.28 -2.90
N VAL A 139 -18.92 -11.17 -2.18
CA VAL A 139 -19.03 -11.19 -0.73
C VAL A 139 -20.06 -10.18 -0.21
N SER A 140 -21.00 -10.65 0.60
CA SER A 140 -22.02 -9.80 1.23
C SER A 140 -21.61 -9.23 2.58
N GLN A 141 -20.55 -9.77 3.20
CA GLN A 141 -20.05 -9.35 4.50
C GLN A 141 -18.53 -9.53 4.56
N LEU A 142 -17.85 -8.44 4.90
CA LEU A 142 -16.40 -8.39 5.07
C LEU A 142 -16.09 -7.95 6.49
N ASP A 143 -15.28 -8.73 7.21
CA ASP A 143 -14.84 -8.45 8.57
C ASP A 143 -13.32 -8.25 8.62
N VAL A 144 -12.85 -7.34 9.48
CA VAL A 144 -11.43 -7.12 9.73
C VAL A 144 -10.98 -7.82 11.02
N VAL A 145 -9.80 -8.42 10.97
CA VAL A 145 -9.09 -9.01 12.11
C VAL A 145 -7.70 -8.38 12.19
N VAL A 146 -7.34 -7.88 13.36
CA VAL A 146 -6.01 -7.32 13.63
C VAL A 146 -5.36 -8.14 14.73
N THR A 147 -4.21 -8.74 14.43
CA THR A 147 -3.44 -9.56 15.35
C THR A 147 -2.08 -8.91 15.58
N ALA A 148 -1.75 -8.61 16.83
CA ALA A 148 -0.48 -8.04 17.24
C ALA A 148 0.43 -9.13 17.84
N TYR A 149 1.69 -9.13 17.42
CA TYR A 149 2.75 -9.99 17.91
C TYR A 149 3.75 -9.15 18.69
N ALA A 150 3.76 -9.32 20.01
CA ALA A 150 4.59 -8.55 20.93
C ALA A 150 4.97 -9.40 22.13
N LEU A 151 6.18 -9.23 22.68
CA LEU A 151 6.61 -9.87 23.94
C LEU A 151 6.37 -11.39 23.95
N ASN A 152 6.72 -12.07 22.85
CA ASN A 152 6.50 -13.52 22.66
C ASN A 152 5.04 -13.97 22.82
N THR A 153 4.09 -13.05 22.68
CA THR A 153 2.65 -13.26 22.85
C THR A 153 1.91 -12.81 21.60
N VAL A 154 0.79 -13.47 21.31
CA VAL A 154 -0.14 -13.13 20.22
C VAL A 154 -1.40 -12.52 20.83
N ILE A 155 -1.75 -11.32 20.40
CA ILE A 155 -2.86 -10.53 20.95
C ILE A 155 -3.81 -10.18 19.81
N ASN A 156 -5.09 -10.55 19.95
CA ASN A 156 -6.12 -10.08 19.03
C ASN A 156 -6.60 -8.70 19.46
N PHE A 157 -6.37 -7.71 18.61
CA PHE A 157 -6.69 -6.32 18.92
C PHE A 157 -8.21 -6.09 18.85
N PRO A 158 -8.84 -5.55 19.91
CA PRO A 158 -10.28 -5.31 19.92
C PRO A 158 -10.63 -4.10 19.04
N LEU A 159 -11.41 -4.35 17.99
CA LEU A 159 -11.91 -3.30 17.10
C LEU A 159 -13.32 -2.86 17.52
N LYS A 160 -13.56 -1.55 17.53
CA LYS A 160 -14.91 -0.97 17.74
C LYS A 160 -15.85 -1.30 16.59
N GLN A 161 -15.31 -1.30 15.37
CA GLN A 161 -16.01 -1.69 14.16
C GLN A 161 -15.26 -2.86 13.52
N LYS A 162 -15.88 -4.04 13.50
CA LYS A 162 -15.33 -5.23 12.84
C LYS A 162 -15.83 -5.37 11.40
N ASN A 163 -17.02 -4.85 11.11
CA ASN A 163 -17.59 -4.92 9.77
C ASN A 163 -16.86 -3.92 8.87
N ALA A 164 -15.98 -4.43 8.02
CA ALA A 164 -15.16 -3.65 7.12
C ALA A 164 -16.01 -2.95 6.03
N CYS A 165 -17.17 -3.50 5.68
CA CYS A 165 -18.11 -2.86 4.75
C CYS A 165 -18.50 -1.44 5.19
N MET A 166 -18.51 -1.16 6.50
CA MET A 166 -18.87 0.16 7.05
C MET A 166 -17.74 1.19 6.98
N SER A 167 -16.55 0.81 6.51
CA SER A 167 -15.39 1.71 6.40
C SER A 167 -14.68 1.57 5.05
N LEU A 168 -15.41 1.06 4.05
CA LEU A 168 -15.02 1.21 2.65
C LEU A 168 -15.19 2.68 2.23
N THR A 169 -14.32 3.13 1.34
CA THR A 169 -14.28 4.55 0.92
C THR A 169 -14.80 4.78 -0.49
N ASN A 170 -14.82 3.74 -1.32
CA ASN A 170 -15.18 3.78 -2.74
C ASN A 170 -16.16 2.68 -3.17
N ALA A 171 -16.64 1.85 -2.25
CA ALA A 171 -17.56 0.74 -2.51
C ALA A 171 -18.44 0.47 -1.28
N GLU A 172 -19.48 -0.34 -1.44
CA GLU A 172 -20.41 -0.76 -0.38
C GLU A 172 -20.77 -2.24 -0.57
N CYS A 173 -21.02 -2.97 0.52
CA CYS A 173 -21.40 -4.38 0.40
C CYS A 173 -22.86 -4.53 -0.11
N PRO A 174 -23.16 -5.54 -0.96
CA PRO A 174 -22.29 -6.64 -1.40
C PRO A 174 -21.24 -6.22 -2.44
N LEU A 175 -20.05 -6.81 -2.33
CA LEU A 175 -18.94 -6.60 -3.26
C LEU A 175 -18.91 -7.70 -4.31
N ASP A 176 -18.59 -7.30 -5.54
CA ASP A 176 -18.48 -8.20 -6.69
C ASP A 176 -17.02 -8.63 -6.91
N GLN A 177 -16.83 -9.83 -7.44
CA GLN A 177 -15.50 -10.32 -7.82
C GLN A 177 -14.80 -9.38 -8.83
N PHE A 178 -13.49 -9.21 -8.63
CA PHE A 178 -12.58 -8.36 -9.42
C PHE A 178 -12.78 -6.85 -9.27
N GLU A 179 -13.57 -6.41 -8.29
CA GLU A 179 -13.66 -5.00 -7.95
C GLU A 179 -12.42 -4.55 -7.15
N GLU A 180 -11.81 -3.42 -7.52
CA GLU A 180 -10.74 -2.79 -6.74
C GLU A 180 -11.34 -1.84 -5.70
N ILE A 181 -11.12 -2.13 -4.42
CA ILE A 181 -11.70 -1.37 -3.32
C ILE A 181 -10.65 -0.88 -2.33
N THR A 182 -11.00 0.21 -1.64
CA THR A 182 -10.19 0.86 -0.62
C THR A 182 -10.90 0.77 0.73
N TYR A 183 -10.29 0.05 1.65
CA TYR A 183 -10.72 -0.08 3.03
C TYR A 183 -9.92 0.87 3.94
N LYS A 184 -10.62 1.67 4.76
CA LYS A 184 -10.02 2.54 5.77
C LYS A 184 -10.16 1.92 7.16
N LEU A 185 -9.03 1.69 7.83
CA LEU A 185 -8.97 1.24 9.22
C LEU A 185 -8.48 2.35 10.14
N GLN A 186 -9.20 2.55 11.23
CA GLN A 186 -8.83 3.45 12.32
C GLN A 186 -8.66 2.66 13.61
N LEU A 187 -7.49 2.78 14.23
CA LEU A 187 -7.15 2.11 15.49
C LEU A 187 -6.90 3.16 16.57
N ASP A 188 -7.68 3.08 17.65
CA ASP A 188 -7.45 3.89 18.85
C ASP A 188 -6.29 3.31 19.66
N ILE A 189 -5.18 4.03 19.73
CA ILE A 189 -4.02 3.61 20.52
C ILE A 189 -4.19 4.12 21.94
N ASP A 190 -4.54 3.24 22.88
CA ASP A 190 -4.77 3.62 24.27
C ASP A 190 -3.48 4.21 24.90
N ALA A 191 -3.62 5.29 25.66
CA ALA A 191 -2.51 5.95 26.35
C ALA A 191 -1.81 5.04 27.38
N LYS A 192 -2.50 4.00 27.86
CA LYS A 192 -1.98 3.02 28.82
C LYS A 192 -1.08 1.96 28.18
N TYR A 193 -1.02 1.89 26.85
CA TYR A 193 -0.19 0.89 26.20
C TYR A 193 1.30 1.16 26.44
N PRO A 194 2.11 0.13 26.70
CA PRO A 194 3.55 0.29 26.88
C PRO A 194 4.24 0.69 25.56
N SER A 195 5.36 1.40 25.66
CA SER A 195 6.21 1.73 24.49
C SER A 195 7.01 0.50 24.09
N LEU A 196 6.72 -0.08 22.92
CA LEU A 196 7.38 -1.29 22.43
C LEU A 196 7.27 -1.43 20.91
N SER A 197 8.15 -2.24 20.34
CA SER A 197 8.06 -2.68 18.95
C SER A 197 7.19 -3.93 18.84
N LEU A 198 6.30 -3.95 17.84
CA LEU A 198 5.42 -5.09 17.57
C LEU A 198 5.25 -5.30 16.06
N ALA A 199 4.84 -6.50 15.66
CA ALA A 199 4.31 -6.72 14.32
C ALA A 199 2.78 -6.78 14.39
N ALA A 200 2.11 -6.04 13.52
CA ALA A 200 0.67 -6.14 13.32
C ALA A 200 0.40 -6.89 12.02
N GLU A 201 -0.46 -7.90 12.10
CA GLU A 201 -1.04 -8.60 10.96
C GLU A 201 -2.50 -8.17 10.85
N VAL A 202 -2.88 -7.72 9.66
CA VAL A 202 -4.24 -7.30 9.35
C VAL A 202 -4.77 -8.21 8.28
N ALA A 203 -5.93 -8.82 8.53
CA ALA A 203 -6.62 -9.69 7.60
C ALA A 203 -8.07 -9.22 7.42
N LEU A 204 -8.49 -9.12 6.16
CA LEU A 204 -9.90 -8.93 5.79
C LEU A 204 -10.46 -10.28 5.39
N GLN A 205 -11.56 -10.70 6.01
CA GLN A 205 -12.13 -12.03 5.89
C GLN A 205 -13.62 -11.97 5.60
N ASP A 206 -14.12 -12.95 4.84
CA ASP A 206 -15.55 -13.11 4.65
C ASP A 206 -16.25 -13.77 5.86
N LYS A 207 -17.57 -13.95 5.76
CA LYS A 207 -18.39 -14.66 6.77
C LYS A 207 -17.90 -16.09 7.08
N SER A 208 -17.21 -16.73 6.15
CA SER A 208 -16.66 -18.08 6.26
C SER A 208 -15.21 -18.09 6.77
N LYS A 209 -14.69 -16.94 7.21
CA LYS A 209 -13.30 -16.76 7.67
C LYS A 209 -12.26 -17.01 6.59
N LYS A 210 -12.65 -16.91 5.32
CA LYS A 210 -11.71 -16.96 4.20
C LYS A 210 -11.08 -15.60 4.00
N THR A 211 -9.74 -15.55 3.98
CA THR A 211 -8.94 -14.33 3.87
C THR A 211 -9.00 -13.75 2.46
N MET A 212 -9.55 -12.55 2.31
CA MET A 212 -9.59 -11.79 1.06
C MET A 212 -8.27 -11.05 0.81
N THR A 213 -7.73 -10.39 1.82
CA THR A 213 -6.38 -9.82 1.80
C THR A 213 -5.74 -9.89 3.19
N CYS A 214 -4.42 -10.03 3.22
CA CYS A 214 -3.64 -10.08 4.45
C CYS A 214 -2.26 -9.44 4.26
N PHE A 215 -1.81 -8.67 5.25
CA PHE A 215 -0.46 -8.10 5.26
C PHE A 215 0.07 -7.94 6.69
N LYS A 216 1.39 -7.84 6.80
CA LYS A 216 2.13 -7.60 8.05
C LYS A 216 2.90 -6.29 8.01
N VAL A 217 2.83 -5.53 9.10
CA VAL A 217 3.56 -4.27 9.28
C VAL A 217 4.27 -4.23 10.62
N SER A 218 5.52 -3.76 10.65
CA SER A 218 6.23 -3.46 11.90
C SER A 218 5.81 -2.10 12.44
N LEU A 219 5.32 -2.07 13.68
CA LEU A 219 4.89 -0.87 14.39
C LEU A 219 5.78 -0.61 15.61
N GLN A 220 5.94 0.65 15.95
CA GLN A 220 6.61 1.13 17.15
C GLN A 220 5.64 2.01 17.94
N VAL A 221 5.24 1.56 19.13
CA VAL A 221 4.43 2.38 20.04
C VAL A 221 5.34 3.41 20.70
N VAL A 222 5.03 4.70 20.52
CA VAL A 222 5.80 5.83 21.05
C VAL A 222 4.93 6.73 21.92
N ASP A 223 5.54 7.37 22.90
CA ASP A 223 4.89 8.40 23.70
C ASP A 223 4.61 9.66 22.87
N PRO A 224 3.55 10.42 23.17
CA PRO A 224 3.32 11.71 22.54
C PRO A 224 4.49 12.67 22.82
N ALA A 225 4.81 13.49 21.84
CA ALA A 225 5.88 14.51 21.92
C ALA A 225 5.48 15.68 22.82
#